data_AF-A0A0K2TVY9-F1
#
_entry.id   AF-A0A0K2TVY9-F1
#
_cell.length_a   1.000
_cell.length_b   1.000
_cell.length_c   1.000
_cell.angle_alpha   90.00
_cell.angle_beta   90.00
_cell.angle_gamma   90.00
#
_symmetry.space_group_name_H-M   'P 1'
#
loop_
_entity.id
_entity.type
_entity.pdbx_description
1 polymer ?
#
loop_
_entity_poly.entity_id
_entity_poly.type
_entity_poly.pdbx_seq_one_letter_code
_entity_poly.pdbx_strand_id
1 'polypeptide(L)'
;EEEVLEEKANRGQYKVVYDLFKYLPEAREGKAHLDKLIDLCGTPAEGGTGLQNLRECIQWSQTKFDFEPKIKKPFWKQMGKNFIERYCYLILFTTYVKLYESRDFDTSFSLWLDIRAELREVVYNGMINFEWI
;
A
#
# COMPACT_ATOMS: atom_id res chain seq x y z
N GLU A 1 23.70 -6.33 -7.06
CA GLU A 1 22.71 -7.42 -7.24
C GLU A 1 22.00 -7.73 -5.93
N GLU A 2 22.72 -7.94 -4.83
CA GLU A 2 22.14 -8.20 -3.50
C GLU A 2 21.25 -7.05 -2.97
N GLU A 3 21.71 -5.80 -3.10
CA GLU A 3 20.94 -4.60 -2.73
C GLU A 3 19.63 -4.47 -3.52
N VAL A 4 19.65 -4.76 -4.83
CA VAL A 4 18.45 -4.73 -5.68
C VAL A 4 17.44 -5.82 -5.28
N LEU A 5 17.94 -6.98 -4.85
CA LEU A 5 17.09 -8.07 -4.36
C LEU A 5 16.47 -7.72 -3.00
N GLU A 6 17.23 -7.08 -2.11
CA GLU A 6 16.75 -6.60 -0.82
C GLU A 6 15.72 -5.47 -0.98
N GLU A 7 15.96 -4.51 -1.87
CA GLU A 7 14.99 -3.47 -2.23
C GLU A 7 13.69 -4.07 -2.77
N LYS A 8 13.78 -5.08 -3.64
CA LYS A 8 12.62 -5.82 -4.15
C LYS A 8 11.90 -6.60 -3.06
N ALA A 9 12.63 -7.20 -2.10
CA ALA A 9 12.05 -7.92 -0.97
C ALA A 9 11.33 -7.00 0.02
N ASN A 10 11.83 -5.77 0.19
CA ASN A 10 11.26 -4.75 1.05
C ASN A 10 10.10 -3.97 0.40
N ARG A 11 9.88 -4.10 -0.94
CA ARG A 11 8.73 -3.50 -1.64
C ARG A 11 7.40 -3.91 -0.99
N GLY A 12 6.69 -2.93 -0.43
CA GLY A 12 5.37 -3.16 0.15
C GLY A 12 5.39 -3.58 1.63
N GLN A 13 6.55 -3.59 2.30
CA GLN A 13 6.67 -3.90 3.73
C GLN A 13 6.68 -2.61 4.56
N TYR A 14 5.50 -2.07 4.84
CA TYR A 14 5.34 -0.85 5.64
C TYR A 14 4.76 -1.16 7.01
N LYS A 15 5.22 -0.45 8.06
CA LYS A 15 4.74 -0.66 9.44
C LYS A 15 3.21 -0.65 9.54
N VAL A 16 2.56 0.32 8.89
CA VAL A 16 1.09 0.43 8.87
C VAL A 16 0.41 -0.80 8.25
N VAL A 17 1.02 -1.44 7.25
CA VAL A 17 0.50 -2.67 6.63
C VAL A 17 0.60 -3.85 7.61
N TYR A 18 1.71 -3.94 8.36
CA TYR A 18 1.84 -4.93 9.43
C TYR A 18 0.83 -4.70 10.56
N ASP A 19 0.59 -3.45 10.93
CA ASP A 19 -0.41 -3.11 11.94
C ASP A 19 -1.82 -3.48 11.45
N LEU A 20 -2.16 -3.24 10.18
CA LEU A 20 -3.42 -3.71 9.59
C LEU A 20 -3.61 -5.22 9.75
N PHE A 21 -2.57 -6.03 9.56
CA PHE A 21 -2.67 -7.48 9.71
C PHE A 21 -2.96 -7.96 11.14
N LYS A 22 -2.71 -7.12 12.15
CA LYS A 22 -3.08 -7.45 13.53
C LYS A 22 -4.59 -7.34 13.77
N TYR A 23 -5.26 -6.46 13.02
CA TYR A 23 -6.70 -6.22 13.12
C TYR A 23 -7.51 -6.98 12.04
N LEU A 24 -6.89 -7.25 10.89
CA LEU A 24 -7.49 -7.97 9.77
C LEU A 24 -6.47 -8.97 9.18
N PRO A 25 -6.30 -10.16 9.78
CA PRO A 25 -5.34 -11.17 9.30
C PRO A 25 -5.53 -11.57 7.83
N GLU A 26 -6.77 -11.59 7.34
CA GLU A 26 -7.17 -11.88 5.96
C GLU A 26 -6.56 -10.90 4.96
N ALA A 27 -6.19 -9.70 5.40
CA ALA A 27 -5.54 -8.70 4.56
C ALA A 27 -4.16 -9.13 4.05
N ARG A 28 -3.54 -10.17 4.64
CA ARG A 28 -2.31 -10.77 4.10
C ARG A 28 -2.56 -11.39 2.73
N GLU A 29 -3.64 -12.15 2.60
CA GLU A 29 -4.02 -12.76 1.33
C GLU A 29 -4.54 -11.70 0.35
N GLY A 30 -5.30 -10.71 0.84
CA GLY A 30 -5.71 -9.55 0.06
C GLY A 30 -4.51 -8.79 -0.54
N LYS A 31 -3.48 -8.51 0.26
CA LYS A 31 -2.22 -7.90 -0.20
C LYS A 31 -1.53 -8.77 -1.25
N ALA A 32 -1.44 -10.08 -1.04
CA ALA A 32 -0.78 -10.97 -2.01
C ALA A 32 -1.47 -10.95 -3.39
N HIS A 33 -2.79 -10.80 -3.43
CA HIS A 33 -3.53 -10.63 -4.69
C HIS A 33 -3.30 -9.23 -5.28
N LEU A 34 -3.40 -8.19 -4.46
CA LEU A 34 -3.18 -6.82 -4.90
C LEU A 34 -1.78 -6.62 -5.47
N ASP A 35 -0.75 -7.17 -4.85
CA ASP A 35 0.63 -7.01 -5.27
C ASP A 35 0.85 -7.52 -6.69
N LYS A 36 0.26 -8.68 -7.04
CA LYS A 36 0.28 -9.21 -8.40
C LYS A 36 -0.40 -8.27 -9.39
N LEU A 37 -1.53 -7.65 -9.01
CA LEU A 37 -2.22 -6.67 -9.86
C LEU A 37 -1.37 -5.40 -10.04
N ILE A 38 -0.71 -4.93 -8.98
CA ILE A 38 0.19 -3.77 -9.04
C ILE A 38 1.41 -4.06 -9.92
N ASP A 39 1.95 -5.28 -9.89
CA ASP A 39 3.08 -5.66 -10.76
C ASP A 39 2.71 -5.58 -12.25
N LEU A 40 1.46 -5.91 -12.61
CA LEU A 40 0.95 -5.73 -13.98
C LEU A 40 0.80 -4.26 -14.39
N CYS A 41 0.81 -3.32 -13.44
CA CYS A 41 0.86 -1.89 -13.74
C CYS A 41 2.28 -1.39 -14.04
N GLY A 42 3.32 -2.21 -13.88
CA GLY A 42 4.71 -1.85 -14.15
C GLY A 42 5.01 -1.59 -15.63
N THR A 43 6.29 -1.37 -15.94
CA THR A 43 6.70 -1.08 -17.33
C THR A 43 6.51 -2.29 -18.25
N PRO A 44 6.35 -2.08 -19.58
CA PRO A 44 6.26 -3.19 -20.53
C PRO A 44 7.49 -4.12 -20.49
N ALA A 45 8.66 -3.58 -20.16
CA ALA A 45 9.91 -4.35 -20.01
C ALA A 45 9.86 -5.37 -18.86
N GLU A 46 8.97 -5.15 -17.88
CA GLU A 46 8.77 -6.02 -16.72
C GLU A 46 7.49 -6.86 -16.85
N GLY A 47 6.84 -6.84 -18.03
CA GLY A 47 5.60 -7.57 -18.29
C GLY A 47 4.33 -6.82 -17.86
N GLY A 48 4.43 -5.53 -17.53
CA GLY A 48 3.30 -4.68 -17.17
C GLY A 48 2.69 -3.91 -18.34
N THR A 49 1.72 -3.06 -18.03
CA THR A 49 0.92 -2.27 -18.99
C THR A 49 1.48 -0.88 -19.27
N GLY A 50 2.55 -0.47 -18.58
CA GLY A 50 3.11 0.88 -18.65
C GLY A 50 2.30 1.93 -17.89
N LEU A 51 1.44 1.48 -16.97
CA LEU A 51 0.71 2.36 -16.04
C LEU A 51 1.58 2.72 -14.83
N GLN A 52 0.97 3.35 -13.83
CA GLN A 52 1.64 3.73 -12.60
C GLN A 52 1.65 2.56 -11.59
N ASN A 53 2.81 1.94 -11.38
CA ASN A 53 2.99 0.96 -10.30
C ASN A 53 3.12 1.68 -8.95
N LEU A 54 2.16 1.44 -8.05
CA LEU A 54 2.08 2.14 -6.77
C LEU A 54 3.25 1.83 -5.83
N ARG A 55 3.76 0.59 -5.83
CA ARG A 55 4.91 0.21 -4.98
C ARG A 55 6.19 0.89 -5.44
N GLU A 56 6.34 1.09 -6.75
CA GLU A 56 7.46 1.86 -7.33
C GLU A 56 7.33 3.35 -7.03
N CYS A 57 6.12 3.89 -7.03
CA CYS A 57 5.90 5.29 -6.65
C CYS A 57 6.29 5.57 -5.20
N ILE A 58 6.03 4.62 -4.29
CA ILE A 58 6.46 4.74 -2.89
C ILE A 58 7.99 4.74 -2.82
N GLN A 59 8.66 3.78 -3.46
CA GLN A 59 10.12 3.74 -3.50
C GLN A 59 10.72 5.00 -4.11
N TRP A 60 10.18 5.46 -5.25
CA TRP A 60 10.64 6.67 -5.91
C TRP A 60 10.51 7.90 -5.00
N SER A 61 9.41 8.00 -4.25
CA SER A 61 9.22 9.08 -3.28
C SER A 61 10.22 9.00 -2.11
N GLN A 62 10.63 7.79 -1.69
CA GLN A 62 11.70 7.60 -0.69
C GLN A 62 13.05 8.04 -1.24
N THR A 63 13.45 7.54 -2.41
CA THR A 63 14.70 7.96 -3.08
C THR A 63 14.74 9.48 -3.23
N LYS A 64 13.63 10.10 -3.65
CA LYS A 64 13.55 11.56 -3.74
C LYS A 64 13.67 12.25 -2.38
N PHE A 65 13.06 11.70 -1.33
CA PHE A 65 13.23 12.21 0.02
C PHE A 65 14.69 12.14 0.50
N ASP A 66 15.42 11.09 0.16
CA ASP A 66 16.81 10.87 0.61
C ASP A 66 17.77 11.85 -0.05
N PHE A 67 17.69 11.99 -1.37
CA PHE A 67 18.67 12.71 -2.18
C PHE A 67 18.32 14.18 -2.49
N GLU A 68 17.07 14.62 -2.32
CA GLU A 68 16.71 16.02 -2.61
C GLU A 68 17.05 16.97 -1.44
N PRO A 69 17.23 18.28 -1.71
CA PRO A 69 17.53 19.27 -0.68
C PRO A 69 16.49 19.31 0.45
N LYS A 70 16.92 19.68 1.66
CA LYS A 70 16.08 19.74 2.87
C LYS A 70 14.74 20.46 2.67
N ILE A 71 14.71 21.51 1.86
CA ILE A 71 13.49 22.28 1.55
C ILE A 71 12.41 21.47 0.82
N LYS A 72 12.80 20.44 0.04
CA LYS A 72 11.88 19.56 -0.68
C LYS A 72 11.51 18.30 0.08
N LYS A 73 12.25 17.95 1.14
CA LYS A 73 11.98 16.73 1.93
C LYS A 73 10.53 16.65 2.47
N PRO A 74 9.91 17.73 3.00
CA PRO A 74 8.51 17.67 3.44
C PRO A 74 7.53 17.27 2.33
N PHE A 75 7.76 17.75 1.10
CA PHE A 75 6.93 17.41 -0.05
C PHE A 75 7.01 15.91 -0.39
N TRP A 76 8.24 15.36 -0.47
CA TRP A 76 8.42 13.94 -0.76
C TRP A 76 7.93 13.03 0.36
N LYS A 77 8.07 13.46 1.62
CA LYS A 77 7.46 12.78 2.78
C LYS A 77 5.94 12.72 2.66
N GLN A 78 5.29 13.84 2.33
CA GLN A 78 3.84 13.85 2.13
C GLN A 78 3.40 13.00 0.92
N MET A 79 4.19 13.01 -0.15
CA MET A 79 3.92 12.18 -1.33
C MET A 79 3.98 10.69 -1.01
N GLY A 80 5.01 10.24 -0.27
CA GLY A 80 5.12 8.86 0.19
C GLY A 80 3.96 8.44 1.08
N LYS A 81 3.56 9.29 2.04
CA LYS A 81 2.36 9.08 2.86
C LYS A 81 1.12 8.84 2.00
N ASN A 82 0.86 9.71 1.03
CA ASN A 82 -0.29 9.59 0.15
C ASN A 82 -0.29 8.26 -0.63
N PHE A 83 0.86 7.80 -1.10
CA PHE A 83 0.95 6.52 -1.82
C PHE A 83 0.77 5.31 -0.90
N ILE A 84 1.34 5.34 0.31
CA ILE A 84 1.18 4.26 1.30
C ILE A 84 -0.27 4.19 1.79
N GLU A 85 -0.92 5.32 2.02
CA GLU A 85 -2.34 5.38 2.39
C GLU A 85 -3.23 4.73 1.31
N ARG A 86 -3.03 5.09 0.03
CA ARG A 86 -3.72 4.45 -1.10
C ARG A 86 -3.46 2.95 -1.15
N TYR A 87 -2.22 2.53 -0.90
CA TYR A 87 -1.86 1.11 -0.87
C TYR A 87 -2.63 0.37 0.23
N CYS A 88 -2.76 0.95 1.42
CA CYS A 88 -3.55 0.40 2.52
C CYS A 88 -5.02 0.22 2.13
N TYR A 89 -5.65 1.24 1.54
CA TYR A 89 -7.06 1.15 1.13
C TYR A 89 -7.28 0.16 -0.02
N LEU A 90 -6.33 0.03 -0.95
CA LEU A 90 -6.39 -1.01 -1.97
C LEU A 90 -6.29 -2.41 -1.37
N ILE A 91 -5.42 -2.63 -0.36
CA ILE A 91 -5.35 -3.90 0.36
C ILE A 91 -6.70 -4.21 1.02
N LEU A 92 -7.29 -3.24 1.72
CA LEU A 92 -8.59 -3.38 2.35
C LEU A 92 -9.69 -3.70 1.33
N PHE A 93 -9.70 -3.01 0.19
CA PHE A 93 -10.68 -3.25 -0.87
C PHE A 93 -10.53 -4.64 -1.50
N THR A 94 -9.31 -5.07 -1.83
CA THR A 94 -9.07 -6.42 -2.34
C THR A 94 -9.48 -7.49 -1.33
N THR A 95 -9.24 -7.24 -0.05
CA THR A 95 -9.68 -8.14 1.04
C THR A 95 -11.20 -8.21 1.11
N TYR A 96 -11.88 -7.07 1.06
CA TYR A 96 -13.34 -6.99 1.00
C TYR A 96 -13.90 -7.76 -0.20
N VAL A 97 -13.35 -7.56 -1.40
CA VAL A 97 -13.84 -8.26 -2.61
C VAL A 97 -13.77 -9.77 -2.41
N LYS A 98 -12.65 -10.29 -1.92
CA LYS A 98 -12.50 -11.73 -1.65
C LYS A 98 -13.48 -12.27 -0.61
N LEU A 99 -13.80 -11.48 0.42
CA LEU A 99 -14.73 -11.90 1.49
C LEU A 99 -16.19 -11.85 1.04
N TYR A 100 -16.54 -11.00 0.08
CA TYR A 100 -17.93 -10.69 -0.28
C TYR A 100 -18.33 -11.09 -1.71
N GLU A 101 -17.41 -11.52 -2.57
CA GLU A 101 -17.72 -11.96 -3.94
C GLU A 101 -18.77 -13.09 -3.99
N SER A 102 -18.70 -14.05 -3.06
CA SER A 102 -19.64 -15.18 -2.98
C SER A 102 -21.01 -14.79 -2.40
N ARG A 103 -21.12 -13.59 -1.84
CA ARG A 103 -22.32 -13.03 -1.21
C ARG A 103 -23.02 -12.01 -2.11
N ASP A 104 -22.62 -11.92 -3.38
CA ASP A 104 -23.12 -10.93 -4.34
C ASP A 104 -23.05 -9.49 -3.80
N PHE A 105 -22.01 -9.20 -3.01
CA PHE A 105 -21.79 -7.90 -2.37
C PHE A 105 -23.00 -7.36 -1.59
N ASP A 106 -23.68 -8.23 -0.83
CA ASP A 106 -24.80 -7.89 0.08
C ASP A 106 -24.51 -6.76 1.10
N THR A 107 -23.23 -6.44 1.30
CA THR A 107 -22.72 -5.36 2.12
C THR A 107 -21.77 -4.54 1.26
N SER A 108 -21.96 -3.22 1.17
CA SER A 108 -21.03 -2.36 0.42
C SER A 108 -19.67 -2.24 1.11
N PHE A 109 -18.62 -1.91 0.36
CA PHE A 109 -17.28 -1.66 0.93
C PHE A 109 -17.31 -0.59 2.03
N SER A 110 -18.04 0.51 1.81
CA SER A 110 -18.16 1.58 2.78
C SER A 110 -18.78 1.08 4.09
N LEU A 111 -19.89 0.32 4.00
CA LEU A 111 -20.55 -0.24 5.18
C LEU A 111 -19.67 -1.28 5.89
N TRP A 112 -19.00 -2.15 5.14
CA TRP A 112 -18.04 -3.10 5.71
C TRP A 112 -16.92 -2.38 6.48
N LEU A 113 -16.40 -1.30 5.92
CA LEU A 113 -15.35 -0.51 6.56
C LEU A 113 -15.88 0.31 7.75
N ASP A 114 -17.14 0.76 7.72
CA ASP A 114 -17.81 1.42 8.86
C ASP A 114 -18.03 0.46 10.03
N ILE A 115 -18.40 -0.79 9.76
CA ILE A 115 -18.48 -1.86 10.76
C ILE A 115 -17.08 -2.17 11.33
N ARG A 116 -16.03 -1.97 10.54
CA ARG A 116 -14.62 -2.17 10.88
C ARG A 116 -13.88 -0.83 11.06
N ALA A 117 -14.50 0.12 11.77
CA ALA A 117 -13.98 1.48 11.91
C ALA A 117 -12.54 1.55 12.46
N GLU A 118 -12.14 0.56 13.26
CA GLU A 118 -10.77 0.39 13.77
C GLU A 118 -9.71 0.36 12.65
N LEU A 119 -10.06 -0.12 11.46
CA LEU A 119 -9.13 -0.18 10.33
C LEU A 119 -8.79 1.22 9.82
N ARG A 120 -9.73 2.17 9.85
CA ARG A 120 -9.47 3.56 9.50
C ARG A 120 -8.54 4.21 10.52
N GLU A 121 -8.72 3.90 11.80
CA GLU A 121 -7.84 4.38 12.87
C GLU A 121 -6.41 3.83 12.71
N VAL A 122 -6.24 2.57 12.32
CA VAL A 122 -4.92 2.00 12.04
C VAL A 122 -4.23 2.73 10.89
N VAL A 123 -4.94 2.98 9.78
CA VAL A 123 -4.38 3.71 8.63
C VAL A 123 -4.04 5.15 9.02
N TYR A 124 -4.97 5.85 9.69
CA TYR A 124 -4.78 7.23 10.14
C TYR A 124 -3.56 7.37 11.06
N ASN A 125 -3.47 6.52 12.09
CA ASN A 125 -2.34 6.52 13.01
C ASN A 125 -1.03 6.15 12.31
N GLY A 126 -1.07 5.25 11.31
CA GLY A 126 0.07 4.94 10.47
C GLY A 126 0.57 6.15 9.67
N MET A 127 -0.35 7.00 9.18
CA MET A 127 0.01 8.20 8.41
C MET A 127 0.48 9.34 9.30
N ILE A 128 -0.06 9.49 10.51
CA ILE A 128 0.43 10.47 11.49
C ILE A 128 1.86 10.14 11.91
N ASN A 129 2.11 8.88 12.27
CA ASN A 129 3.39 8.43 12.80
C ASN A 129 4.37 7.98 11.70
N PHE A 130 4.11 8.39 10.45
CA PHE A 130 4.93 7.98 9.32
C PHE A 130 6.31 8.63 9.38
N GLU A 131 7.33 7.78 9.34
CA GLU A 131 8.72 8.16 9.15
C GLU A 131 9.33 7.29 8.05
N TRP A 132 10.17 7.90 7.22
CA TRP A 132 11.08 7.16 6.36
C TRP A 132 12.16 6.54 7.28
N ILE A 133 12.33 5.23 7.18
CA ILE A 133 13.41 4.49 7.87
C ILE A 133 14.71 4.71 7.09
#